data_AF-A0A254QRX7-F1
#
_entry.id   AF-A0A254QRX7-F1
#
_cell.length_a   1.000
_cell.length_b   1.000
_cell.length_c   1.000
_cell.angle_alpha   90.00
_cell.angle_beta   90.00
_cell.angle_gamma   90.00
#
_symmetry.space_group_name_H-M   'P 1'
#
loop_
_entity.id
_entity.type
_entity.pdbx_description
1 polymer ?
#
loop_
_entity_poly.entity_id
_entity_poly.type
_entity_poly.pdbx_seq_one_letter_code
_entity_poly.pdbx_strand_id
1 'polypeptide(L)'
;MKFDRYTPEMMAAGAIELRENLEWLAKAGIAPRPDSDPGSAHHSANLAAFIIRRNGPGWTADVVFDRVPQGMPDVVGTPEAAPLPSRDAALAAGRLILTMVLSASHLEPEQQPCTMH
;
A
#
# COMPACT_ATOMS: atom_id res chain seq x y z
N MET A 1 12.31 -12.69 -7.27
CA MET A 1 12.11 -11.23 -7.34
C MET A 1 11.26 -10.95 -8.56
N LYS A 2 10.00 -10.55 -8.36
CA LYS A 2 8.98 -10.39 -9.42
C LYS A 2 8.83 -8.89 -9.76
N PHE A 3 9.91 -8.27 -10.24
CA PHE A 3 9.82 -6.94 -10.86
C PHE A 3 9.20 -7.00 -12.27
N ASP A 4 8.84 -8.19 -12.79
CA ASP A 4 8.28 -8.36 -14.14
C ASP A 4 6.91 -7.69 -14.38
N ARG A 5 6.21 -7.28 -13.31
CA ARG A 5 4.85 -6.74 -13.44
C ARG A 5 4.79 -5.22 -13.64
N TYR A 6 5.76 -4.47 -13.14
CA TYR A 6 5.74 -3.00 -13.19
C TYR A 6 7.05 -2.49 -13.79
N THR A 7 6.95 -1.67 -14.82
CA THR A 7 8.13 -1.04 -15.39
C THR A 7 8.66 0.05 -14.46
N PRO A 8 9.94 0.46 -14.58
CA PRO A 8 10.50 1.57 -13.81
C PRO A 8 9.68 2.86 -13.97
N GLU A 9 9.14 3.12 -15.16
CA GLU A 9 8.30 4.29 -15.42
C GLU A 9 6.97 4.21 -14.66
N MET A 10 6.36 3.03 -14.60
CA MET A 10 5.15 2.81 -13.80
C MET A 10 5.41 3.00 -12.31
N MET A 11 6.55 2.52 -11.82
CA MET A 11 6.95 2.72 -10.42
C MET A 11 7.18 4.21 -10.12
N ALA A 12 7.87 4.94 -11.00
CA ALA A 12 8.10 6.37 -10.83
C ALA A 12 6.79 7.18 -10.83
N ALA A 13 5.88 6.90 -11.78
CA ALA A 13 4.56 7.52 -11.80
C ALA A 13 3.72 7.14 -10.57
N GLY A 14 3.77 5.88 -10.16
CA GLY A 14 3.07 5.39 -8.98
C GLY A 14 3.60 5.96 -7.66
N ALA A 15 4.89 6.30 -7.58
CA ALA A 15 5.46 6.99 -6.42
C ALA A 15 4.92 8.43 -6.29
N ILE A 16 4.71 9.12 -7.42
CA ILE A 16 4.07 10.44 -7.44
C ILE A 16 2.61 10.34 -6.96
N GLU A 17 1.85 9.41 -7.54
CA GLU A 17 0.47 9.14 -7.11
C GLU A 17 0.38 8.76 -5.64
N LEU A 18 1.30 7.92 -5.13
CA LEU A 18 1.35 7.57 -3.72
C LEU A 18 1.51 8.82 -2.84
N ARG A 19 2.46 9.70 -3.16
CA ARG A 19 2.68 10.94 -2.40
C ARG A 19 1.43 11.82 -2.37
N GLU A 20 0.77 12.02 -3.50
CA GLU A 20 -0.46 12.83 -3.58
C GLU A 20 -1.61 12.23 -2.76
N ASN A 21 -1.74 10.90 -2.77
CA ASN A 21 -2.76 10.21 -1.99
C ASN A 21 -2.46 10.22 -0.49
N LEU A 22 -1.19 10.14 -0.09
CA LEU A 22 -0.77 10.31 1.31
C LEU A 22 -1.02 11.73 1.80
N GLU A 23 -0.71 12.75 0.99
CA GLU A 23 -1.02 14.15 1.32
C GLU A 23 -2.52 14.39 1.46
N TRP A 24 -3.34 13.79 0.59
CA TRP A 24 -4.80 13.86 0.67
C TRP A 24 -5.34 13.19 1.94
N LEU A 25 -4.85 11.99 2.27
CA LEU A 25 -5.23 11.27 3.49
C LEU A 25 -4.83 12.04 4.75
N ALA A 26 -3.62 12.63 4.78
CA ALA A 26 -3.15 13.43 5.90
C ALA A 26 -4.06 14.65 6.14
N LYS A 27 -4.52 15.33 5.09
CA LYS A 27 -5.50 16.43 5.19
C LYS A 27 -6.86 15.97 5.73
N ALA A 28 -7.21 14.70 5.51
CA ALA A 28 -8.41 14.08 6.07
C ALA A 28 -8.22 13.54 7.50
N GLY A 29 -7.04 13.75 8.11
CA GLY A 29 -6.72 13.26 9.46
C GLY A 29 -6.26 11.79 9.51
N ILE A 30 -6.08 11.15 8.35
CA ILE A 30 -5.56 9.78 8.22
C ILE A 30 -4.06 9.90 7.94
N ALA A 31 -3.27 9.91 9.00
CA ALA A 31 -1.82 9.97 8.92
C ALA A 31 -1.20 8.67 9.45
N PRO A 32 -0.05 8.22 8.90
CA PRO A 32 0.75 7.17 9.51
C PRO A 32 1.13 7.57 10.94
N ARG A 33 1.21 6.62 11.88
CA ARG A 33 1.70 6.92 13.23
C ARG A 33 3.15 7.45 13.15
N PRO A 34 3.50 8.53 13.87
CA PRO A 34 4.88 8.99 13.97
C PRO A 34 5.78 7.96 14.70
N ASP A 35 5.19 7.09 15.52
CA ASP A 35 5.90 6.13 16.37
C ASP A 35 5.89 4.69 15.83
N SER A 36 5.33 4.43 14.64
CA SER A 36 5.40 3.09 14.07
C SER A 36 6.85 2.78 13.67
N ASP A 37 7.34 1.59 14.02
CA ASP A 37 8.72 1.19 13.74
C ASP A 37 9.01 1.33 12.23
N PRO A 38 10.06 2.07 11.82
CA PRO A 38 10.45 2.15 10.41
C PRO A 38 10.83 0.79 9.78
N GLY A 39 10.98 -0.26 10.59
CA GLY A 39 11.10 -1.66 10.16
C GLY A 39 9.78 -2.41 9.91
N SER A 40 8.63 -1.85 10.30
CA SER A 40 7.33 -2.51 10.10
C SER A 40 6.95 -2.53 8.62
N ALA A 41 6.50 -3.70 8.14
CA ALA A 41 6.09 -3.90 6.75
C ALA A 41 4.92 -3.00 6.32
N HIS A 42 4.12 -2.50 7.28
CA HIS A 42 2.98 -1.63 7.02
C HIS A 42 3.29 -0.13 7.22
N HIS A 43 4.51 0.20 7.68
CA HIS A 43 4.93 1.58 7.84
C HIS A 43 4.86 2.33 6.51
N SER A 44 4.45 3.60 6.53
CA SER A 44 4.32 4.43 5.31
C SER A 44 5.64 4.55 4.54
N ALA A 45 6.78 4.55 5.24
CA ALA A 45 8.12 4.52 4.65
C ALA A 45 8.47 3.22 3.91
N ASN A 46 7.63 2.17 4.02
CA ASN A 46 7.76 0.94 3.28
C ASN A 46 6.91 0.90 2.00
N LEU A 47 6.07 1.91 1.76
CA LEU A 47 5.26 2.02 0.56
C LEU A 47 6.11 2.59 -0.59
N ALA A 48 6.20 1.85 -1.69
CA ALA A 48 7.00 2.22 -2.85
C ALA A 48 6.18 2.98 -3.91
N ALA A 49 4.97 2.50 -4.21
CA ALA A 49 4.15 3.07 -5.26
C ALA A 49 2.65 2.78 -5.06
N PHE A 50 1.81 3.66 -5.58
CA PHE A 50 0.37 3.46 -5.73
C PHE A 50 0.03 3.53 -7.22
N ILE A 51 -0.25 2.37 -7.82
CA ILE A 51 -0.35 2.20 -9.27
C ILE A 51 -1.79 1.94 -9.66
N ILE A 52 -2.36 2.84 -10.47
CA ILE A 52 -3.65 2.62 -11.11
C ILE A 52 -3.39 2.32 -12.58
N ARG A 53 -3.77 1.12 -13.02
CA ARG A 53 -3.49 0.65 -14.38
C ARG A 53 -4.73 0.05 -15.02
N ARG A 54 -4.75 0.13 -16.36
CA ARG A 54 -5.74 -0.59 -17.17
C ARG A 54 -5.41 -2.07 -17.21
N ASN A 55 -6.41 -2.91 -17.00
CA ASN A 55 -6.32 -4.37 -17.07
C ASN A 55 -7.45 -4.89 -17.96
N GLY A 56 -7.14 -5.11 -19.24
CA GLY A 56 -8.14 -5.43 -20.25
C GLY A 56 -9.22 -4.32 -20.39
N PRO A 57 -10.52 -4.65 -20.28
CA PRO A 57 -11.59 -3.65 -20.37
C PRO A 57 -11.73 -2.79 -19.12
N GLY A 58 -11.14 -3.19 -17.98
CA GLY A 58 -11.30 -2.49 -16.70
C GLY A 58 -10.01 -1.94 -16.13
N TRP A 59 -10.05 -1.61 -14.84
CA TRP A 59 -9.02 -0.91 -14.10
C TRP A 59 -8.71 -1.59 -12.78
N THR A 60 -7.46 -1.51 -12.36
CA THR A 60 -6.97 -2.05 -11.09
C THR A 60 -6.12 -1.02 -10.38
N ALA A 61 -6.11 -1.07 -9.04
CA ALA A 61 -5.23 -0.28 -8.20
C ALA A 61 -4.40 -1.19 -7.30
N ASP A 62 -3.08 -0.97 -7.31
CA ASP A 62 -2.10 -1.76 -6.58
C ASP A 62 -1.28 -0.83 -5.66
N VAL A 63 -1.08 -1.23 -4.41
CA VAL A 63 -0.13 -0.64 -3.45
C VAL A 63 1.08 -1.56 -3.40
N VAL A 64 2.24 -1.04 -3.75
CA VAL A 64 3.50 -1.78 -3.81
C VAL A 64 4.36 -1.44 -2.60
N PHE A 65 5.00 -2.44 -2.02
CA PHE A 65 5.88 -2.34 -0.85
C PHE A 65 7.34 -2.55 -1.26
N ASP A 66 8.26 -1.80 -0.63
CA ASP A 66 9.70 -1.86 -0.94
C ASP A 66 10.40 -3.02 -0.21
N ARG A 67 10.13 -3.15 1.10
CA ARG A 67 10.78 -4.13 2.00
C ARG A 67 9.72 -5.02 2.64
N VAL A 68 9.53 -6.22 2.09
CA VAL A 68 8.68 -7.25 2.71
C VAL A 68 9.51 -8.48 3.09
N PRO A 69 9.24 -9.09 4.25
CA PRO A 69 9.83 -10.38 4.60
C PRO A 69 9.54 -11.45 3.54
N GLN A 70 10.43 -12.43 3.42
CA GLN A 70 10.21 -13.55 2.51
C GLN A 70 8.91 -14.29 2.84
N GLY A 71 8.07 -14.53 1.82
CA GLY A 71 6.78 -15.19 1.97
C GLY A 71 5.60 -14.24 2.23
N MET A 72 5.85 -12.95 2.44
CA MET A 72 4.81 -11.93 2.47
C MET A 72 4.58 -11.31 1.08
N PRO A 73 3.34 -10.87 0.78
CA PRO A 73 3.06 -10.18 -0.48
C PRO A 73 3.73 -8.80 -0.52
N ASP A 74 4.45 -8.53 -1.60
CA ASP A 74 5.05 -7.23 -1.94
C ASP A 74 4.06 -6.27 -2.62
N VAL A 75 2.85 -6.74 -2.91
CA VAL A 75 1.77 -5.98 -3.55
C VAL A 75 0.44 -6.35 -2.93
N VAL A 76 -0.36 -5.34 -2.59
CA VAL A 76 -1.77 -5.50 -2.22
C VAL A 76 -2.60 -4.58 -3.10
N GLY A 77 -3.67 -5.11 -3.70
CA GLY A 77 -4.45 -4.34 -4.67
C GLY A 77 -5.84 -4.90 -4.89
N THR A 78 -6.58 -4.24 -5.78
CA THR A 78 -7.89 -4.70 -6.24
C THR A 78 -7.76 -6.04 -7.01
N PRO A 79 -8.73 -6.96 -6.92
CA PRO A 79 -8.65 -8.24 -7.62
C PRO A 79 -8.49 -8.10 -9.13
N GLU A 80 -7.41 -8.66 -9.69
CA GLU A 80 -7.20 -8.64 -11.16
C GLU A 80 -8.23 -9.47 -11.92
N ALA A 81 -8.78 -10.52 -11.29
CA ALA A 81 -9.82 -11.36 -11.88
C ALA A 81 -11.17 -10.63 -12.03
N ALA A 82 -11.35 -9.51 -11.33
CA ALA A 82 -12.55 -8.67 -11.42
C ALA A 82 -12.17 -7.18 -11.51
N PRO A 83 -11.61 -6.73 -12.65
CA PRO A 83 -11.23 -5.34 -12.83
C PRO A 83 -12.42 -4.39 -12.70
N LEU A 84 -12.18 -3.21 -12.14
CA LEU A 84 -13.19 -2.20 -11.91
C LEU A 84 -13.55 -1.45 -13.20
N PRO A 85 -14.78 -0.94 -13.33
CA PRO A 85 -15.28 -0.41 -14.60
C PRO A 85 -14.63 0.93 -15.02
N SER A 86 -13.99 1.65 -14.09
CA SER A 86 -13.38 2.95 -14.36
C SER A 86 -12.12 3.19 -13.54
N ARG A 87 -11.29 4.12 -14.01
CA ARG A 87 -10.10 4.59 -13.29
C ARG A 87 -10.48 5.16 -11.92
N ASP A 88 -11.56 5.92 -11.84
CA ASP A 88 -12.02 6.54 -10.59
C ASP A 88 -12.52 5.50 -9.58
N ALA A 89 -13.20 4.44 -10.05
CA ALA A 89 -13.59 3.33 -9.19
C ALA A 89 -12.35 2.60 -8.64
N ALA A 90 -11.33 2.38 -9.48
CA ALA A 90 -10.06 1.81 -9.04
C ALA A 90 -9.31 2.73 -8.06
N LEU A 91 -9.29 4.04 -8.29
CA LEU A 91 -8.73 5.01 -7.37
C LEU A 91 -9.42 4.95 -6.01
N ALA A 92 -10.76 4.97 -5.98
CA ALA A 92 -11.54 4.91 -4.75
C ALA A 92 -11.29 3.61 -3.98
N ALA A 93 -11.32 2.46 -4.66
CA ALA A 93 -11.02 1.16 -4.03
C ALA A 93 -9.56 1.08 -3.54
N GLY A 94 -8.60 1.57 -4.33
CA GLY A 94 -7.19 1.63 -3.96
C GLY A 94 -6.93 2.52 -2.74
N ARG A 95 -7.64 3.65 -2.62
CA ARG A 95 -7.59 4.51 -1.41
C ARG A 95 -8.11 3.82 -0.17
N LEU A 96 -9.15 3.00 -0.29
CA LEU A 96 -9.62 2.18 0.84
C LEU A 96 -8.54 1.18 1.26
N ILE A 97 -7.88 0.52 0.31
CA ILE A 97 -6.75 -0.38 0.59
C ILE A 97 -5.61 0.37 1.28
N LEU A 98 -5.19 1.51 0.72
CA LEU A 98 -4.13 2.34 1.29
C LEU A 98 -4.47 2.79 2.72
N THR A 99 -5.72 3.19 2.96
CA THR A 99 -6.20 3.56 4.30
C THR A 99 -6.12 2.39 5.27
N MET A 100 -6.52 1.18 4.84
CA MET A 100 -6.42 -0.03 5.67
C MET A 100 -4.96 -0.37 5.98
N VAL A 101 -4.06 -0.28 5.00
CA VAL A 101 -2.61 -0.51 5.20
C VAL A 101 -2.05 0.47 6.23
N LEU A 102 -2.35 1.77 6.08
CA LEU A 102 -1.90 2.78 7.03
C LEU A 102 -2.52 2.57 8.42
N SER A 103 -3.78 2.13 8.48
CA SER A 103 -4.49 1.83 9.74
C SER A 103 -3.98 0.57 10.43
N ALA A 104 -3.50 -0.43 9.68
CA ALA A 104 -2.93 -1.66 10.23
C ALA A 104 -1.63 -1.38 11.00
N SER A 105 -0.90 -0.33 10.64
CA SER A 105 0.26 0.19 11.40
C SER A 105 -0.10 0.73 12.79
N HIS A 106 -1.40 0.77 13.15
CA HIS A 106 -1.87 1.12 14.50
C HIS A 106 -2.09 -0.11 15.41
N LEU A 107 -1.98 -1.34 14.88
CA LEU A 107 -2.25 -2.58 15.61
C LEU A 107 -1.00 -3.48 15.64
N GLU A 108 -0.02 -3.14 16.46
CA GLU A 108 0.85 -4.17 17.03
C GLU A 108 0.48 -4.33 18.52
N PRO A 109 0.02 -5.52 18.95
CA PRO A 109 -0.05 -5.82 20.37
C PRO A 109 1.38 -5.90 20.92
N GLU A 110 1.61 -5.23 22.04
CA GLU A 110 2.79 -5.40 22.88
C GLU A 110 3.10 -6.89 23.03
N GLN A 111 4.16 -7.38 22.37
CA GLN A 111 4.78 -8.63 22.77
C GLN A 111 5.53 -8.36 24.08
N GLN A 112 4.78 -8.42 25.17
CA GLN A 112 5.33 -8.40 26.53
C GLN A 112 6.19 -9.67 26.70
N PRO A 113 7.50 -9.57 26.97
CA PRO A 113 8.31 -10.75 27.19
C PRO A 113 7.89 -11.37 28.52
N CYS A 114 7.28 -12.56 28.47
CA CYS A 114 7.13 -13.41 29.65
C CYS A 114 8.54 -13.78 30.14
N THR A 115 9.05 -13.01 31.10
CA THR A 115 10.19 -13.40 31.91
C THR A 115 9.69 -14.43 32.90
N MET A 116 9.95 -15.72 32.64
CA MET A 116 9.76 -16.74 33.67
C MET A 116 10.94 -16.66 34.65
N HIS A 117 10.59 -16.36 35.90
CA HIS A 117 11.44 -16.50 37.09
C HIS A 117 11.57 -17.97 37.50
#